data_AF-A0A4Y2A5W4-F1
#
_entry.id   AF-A0A4Y2A5W4-F1
#
_cell.length_a   1.000
_cell.length_b   1.000
_cell.length_c   1.000
_cell.angle_alpha   90.00
_cell.angle_beta   90.00
_cell.angle_gamma   90.00
#
_symmetry.space_group_name_H-M   'P 1'
#
loop_
_entity.id
_entity.type
_entity.pdbx_description
1 polymer ?
#
loop_
_entity_poly.entity_id
_entity_poly.type
_entity_poly.pdbx_seq_one_letter_code
_entity_poly.pdbx_strand_id
1 'polypeptide(L)'
;MHSKPLPLHSLKVTVWRGFTAAFIVGPFFFEEIGPSGPVTCTVNRTRYESLLRTQIIPALKQRGCVDSAIFLQDGAPPHIATPVKELLNLHFGNDRIISHYFTTAFQP
;
A
#
# COMPACT_ATOMS: atom_id res chain seq x y z
N MET A 1 -20.09 5.81 36.69
CA MET A 1 -18.87 5.79 35.86
C MET A 1 -18.92 4.56 34.96
N HIS A 2 -19.05 4.72 33.64
CA HIS A 2 -18.96 3.60 32.72
C HIS A 2 -17.48 3.32 32.45
N SER A 3 -16.95 2.21 32.96
CA SER A 3 -15.60 1.75 32.63
C SER A 3 -15.57 1.36 31.16
N LYS A 4 -14.72 2.00 30.36
CA LYS A 4 -14.46 1.55 28.98
C LYS A 4 -13.92 0.11 29.03
N PRO A 5 -14.47 -0.81 28.23
CA PRO A 5 -13.95 -2.18 28.20
C PRO A 5 -12.49 -2.18 27.75
N LEU A 6 -11.66 -2.96 28.44
CA LEU A 6 -10.27 -3.18 28.05
C LEU A 6 -10.24 -3.85 26.66
N PRO A 7 -9.40 -3.37 25.73
CA PRO A 7 -9.28 -3.99 24.41
C PRO A 7 -8.85 -5.45 24.55
N LEU A 8 -9.52 -6.35 23.82
CA LEU A 8 -9.18 -7.77 23.77
C LEU A 8 -7.75 -8.03 23.26
N HIS A 9 -7.20 -7.09 22.50
CA HIS A 9 -5.89 -7.19 21.88
C HIS A 9 -5.01 -5.99 22.23
N SER A 10 -3.70 -6.23 22.27
CA SER A 10 -2.72 -5.14 22.38
C SER A 10 -2.87 -4.14 21.23
N LEU A 11 -2.48 -2.90 21.49
CA LEU A 11 -2.39 -1.88 20.45
C LEU A 11 -1.46 -2.38 19.34
N LYS A 12 -1.90 -2.22 18.10
CA LYS A 12 -1.16 -2.60 16.89
C LYS A 12 -1.16 -1.44 15.92
N VAL A 13 -0.12 -1.38 15.10
CA VAL A 13 0.02 -0.43 14.00
C VAL A 13 0.06 -1.18 12.69
N THR A 14 -0.52 -0.59 11.65
CA THR A 14 -0.46 -1.13 10.29
C THR A 14 0.36 -0.19 9.42
N VAL A 15 1.40 -0.73 8.79
CA VAL A 15 2.39 0.04 8.04
C VAL A 15 2.52 -0.54 6.64
N TRP A 16 2.60 0.34 5.65
CA TRP A 16 3.13 0.01 4.34
C TRP A 16 4.62 0.33 4.28
N ARG A 17 5.40 -0.59 3.74
CA ARG A 17 6.82 -0.37 3.44
C ARG A 17 7.21 -1.14 2.19
N GLY A 18 7.95 -0.46 1.32
CA GLY A 18 8.57 -1.06 0.15
C GLY A 18 10.08 -1.04 0.30
N PHE A 19 10.78 -1.91 -0.42
CA PHE A 19 12.23 -1.88 -0.49
C PHE A 19 12.69 -2.22 -1.90
N THR A 20 13.83 -1.66 -2.28
CA THR A 20 14.58 -2.01 -3.48
C THR A 20 15.98 -2.45 -3.05
N ALA A 21 16.82 -2.88 -4.00
CA ALA A 21 18.22 -3.13 -3.72
C ALA A 21 19.00 -1.88 -3.28
N ALA A 22 18.50 -0.68 -3.61
CA ALA A 22 19.20 0.58 -3.38
C ALA A 22 18.70 1.36 -2.15
N PHE A 23 17.41 1.26 -1.81
CA PHE A 23 16.84 2.05 -0.72
C PHE A 23 15.49 1.49 -0.24
N ILE A 24 15.02 2.04 0.88
CA ILE A 24 13.72 1.73 1.48
C ILE A 24 12.72 2.83 1.13
N VAL A 25 11.48 2.44 0.83
CA VAL A 25 10.33 3.33 0.58
C VAL A 25 9.40 3.29 1.79
N GLY A 26 9.06 4.45 2.35
CA GLY A 26 8.29 4.55 3.60
C GLY A 26 9.18 4.50 4.85
N PRO A 27 8.63 4.19 6.04
CA PRO A 27 7.29 3.65 6.32
C PRO A 27 6.15 4.65 6.09
N PHE A 28 4.98 4.15 5.69
CA PHE A 28 3.73 4.91 5.69
C PHE A 28 2.68 4.21 6.56
N PHE A 29 1.94 4.97 7.35
CA PHE A 29 1.03 4.44 8.36
C PHE A 29 -0.42 4.47 7.86
N PHE A 30 -1.18 3.41 8.14
CA PHE A 30 -2.63 3.42 7.96
C PHE A 30 -3.28 3.91 9.25
N GLU A 31 -3.53 5.21 9.30
CA GLU A 31 -4.10 5.89 10.46
C GLU A 31 -5.20 6.87 10.05
N GLU A 32 -6.15 7.09 10.95
CA GLU A 32 -7.18 8.14 10.83
C GLU A 32 -7.10 9.07 12.04
N ILE A 33 -7.43 10.35 11.85
CA ILE A 33 -7.42 11.34 12.94
C ILE A 33 -8.65 11.10 13.82
N GLY A 34 -8.43 10.56 15.01
CA GLY A 34 -9.45 10.42 16.03
C GLY A 34 -9.47 11.60 17.02
N PRO A 35 -10.42 11.62 17.96
CA PRO A 35 -10.57 12.69 18.96
C PRO A 35 -9.35 12.87 19.87
N SER A 36 -8.46 11.88 19.95
CA SER A 36 -7.28 11.86 20.83
C SER A 36 -5.98 11.67 20.05
N GLY A 37 -5.99 11.89 18.73
CA GLY A 37 -4.84 11.70 17.85
C GLY A 37 -5.03 10.58 16.84
N PRO A 38 -3.95 10.18 16.13
CA PRO A 38 -4.00 9.14 15.12
C PRO A 38 -4.41 7.78 15.71
N VAL A 39 -5.30 7.09 15.01
CA VAL A 39 -5.74 5.74 15.36
C VAL A 39 -5.50 4.84 14.17
N THR A 40 -4.84 3.69 14.40
CA THR A 40 -4.61 2.71 13.34
C THR A 40 -5.93 2.24 12.73
N CYS A 41 -5.99 2.25 11.40
CA CYS A 41 -7.15 1.84 10.65
C CYS A 41 -6.88 0.58 9.82
N THR A 42 -7.93 -0.18 9.54
CA THR A 42 -7.86 -1.38 8.71
C THR A 42 -7.57 -1.02 7.26
N VAL A 43 -6.64 -1.74 6.63
CA VAL A 43 -6.38 -1.60 5.19
C VAL A 43 -7.59 -2.11 4.42
N ASN A 44 -8.19 -1.23 3.63
CA ASN A 44 -9.23 -1.57 2.67
C ASN A 44 -8.84 -1.04 1.29
N ARG A 45 -9.64 -1.37 0.28
CA ARG A 45 -9.43 -0.93 -1.11
C ARG A 45 -9.15 0.57 -1.22
N THR A 46 -10.04 1.40 -0.68
CA THR A 46 -9.98 2.86 -0.81
C THR A 46 -8.75 3.44 -0.11
N ARG A 47 -8.43 2.97 1.10
CA ARG A 47 -7.27 3.43 1.85
C ARG A 47 -5.96 3.00 1.19
N TYR A 48 -5.90 1.77 0.66
CA TYR A 48 -4.72 1.28 -0.05
C TYR A 48 -4.47 2.05 -1.35
N GLU A 49 -5.52 2.23 -2.16
CA GLU A 49 -5.47 3.04 -3.38
C GLU A 49 -5.05 4.49 -3.09
N SER A 50 -5.66 5.12 -2.08
CA SER A 50 -5.32 6.47 -1.66
C SER A 50 -3.85 6.59 -1.24
N LEU A 51 -3.35 5.63 -0.46
CA LEU A 51 -1.95 5.61 -0.03
C LEU A 51 -0.99 5.50 -1.22
N LEU A 52 -1.30 4.60 -2.17
CA LEU A 52 -0.51 4.45 -3.40
C LEU A 52 -0.45 5.77 -4.16
N ARG A 53 -1.61 6.39 -4.39
CA ARG A 53 -1.75 7.60 -5.20
C ARG A 53 -1.08 8.84 -4.58
N THR A 54 -1.22 9.00 -3.26
CA THR A 54 -0.84 10.23 -2.57
C THR A 54 0.57 10.22 -2.02
N GLN A 55 1.11 9.04 -1.67
CA GLN A 55 2.38 8.94 -0.96
C GLN A 55 3.39 8.06 -1.70
N ILE A 56 3.03 6.82 -2.03
CA ILE A 56 4.00 5.84 -2.53
C ILE A 56 4.46 6.17 -3.95
N ILE A 57 3.54 6.34 -4.89
CA ILE A 57 3.87 6.61 -6.29
C ILE A 57 4.62 7.95 -6.44
N PRO A 58 4.20 9.05 -5.78
CA PRO A 58 5.00 10.27 -5.76
C PRO A 58 6.43 10.08 -5.20
N ALA A 59 6.60 9.34 -4.10
CA ALA A 59 7.92 9.06 -3.54
C ALA A 59 8.81 8.25 -4.48
N LEU A 60 8.23 7.30 -5.22
CA LEU A 60 8.95 6.52 -6.23
C LEU A 60 9.32 7.37 -7.45
N LYS A 61 8.44 8.28 -7.89
CA LYS A 61 8.71 9.22 -9.00
C LYS A 61 9.86 10.16 -8.66
N GLN A 62 9.88 10.72 -7.44
CA GLN A 62 10.96 11.59 -6.99
C GLN A 62 12.33 10.90 -7.00
N ARG A 63 12.35 9.57 -6.89
CA ARG A 63 13.57 8.75 -6.93
C ARG A 63 13.88 8.19 -8.32
N GLY A 64 13.06 8.51 -9.33
CA GLY A 64 13.23 8.00 -10.70
C GLY A 64 12.96 6.51 -10.86
N CYS A 65 12.20 5.89 -9.96
CA CYS A 65 12.04 4.44 -9.93
C CYS A 65 10.77 3.92 -10.62
N VAL A 66 9.73 4.74 -10.79
CA VAL A 66 8.46 4.26 -11.37
C VAL A 66 8.67 3.72 -12.79
N ASP A 67 9.56 4.34 -13.57
CA ASP A 67 9.82 3.95 -14.96
C ASP A 67 10.84 2.82 -15.11
N SER A 68 11.37 2.26 -14.02
CA SER A 68 12.36 1.17 -14.08
C SER A 68 12.07 0.01 -13.11
N ALA A 69 11.23 0.22 -12.10
CA ALA A 69 10.97 -0.78 -11.08
C ALA A 69 9.86 -1.75 -11.51
N ILE A 70 10.03 -3.01 -11.10
CA ILE A 70 8.96 -4.00 -11.07
C ILE A 70 8.27 -3.89 -9.70
N PHE A 71 6.95 -3.72 -9.69
CA PHE A 71 6.16 -3.63 -8.47
C PHE A 71 5.70 -5.03 -8.05
N LEU A 72 6.18 -5.50 -6.89
CA LEU A 72 5.83 -6.80 -6.32
C LEU A 72 4.95 -6.63 -5.07
N GLN A 73 3.82 -7.33 -5.03
CA GLN A 73 2.93 -7.38 -3.85
C GLN A 73 2.21 -8.73 -3.75
N ASP A 74 1.63 -9.02 -2.57
CA ASP A 74 0.82 -10.22 -2.36
C ASP A 74 -0.57 -10.13 -3.03
N GLY A 75 -1.39 -11.16 -2.83
CA GLY A 75 -2.75 -11.26 -3.36
C GLY A 75 -3.85 -10.80 -2.40
N ALA A 76 -3.56 -10.03 -1.36
CA ALA A 76 -4.57 -9.65 -0.37
C ALA A 76 -5.72 -8.86 -1.04
N PRO A 77 -6.99 -9.01 -0.60
CA PRO A 77 -8.13 -8.40 -1.29
C PRO A 77 -8.03 -6.88 -1.57
N PRO A 78 -7.48 -6.04 -0.67
CA PRO A 78 -7.25 -4.62 -0.98
C PRO A 78 -6.25 -4.40 -2.11
N HIS A 79 -5.23 -5.24 -2.23
CA HIS A 79 -4.11 -5.10 -3.17
C HIS A 79 -4.47 -5.50 -4.61
N ILE A 80 -5.46 -6.39 -4.76
CA ILE A 80 -5.94 -6.90 -6.06
C ILE A 80 -7.27 -6.27 -6.50
N ALA A 81 -7.75 -5.26 -5.79
CA ALA A 81 -8.96 -4.56 -6.14
C ALA A 81 -8.82 -3.82 -7.48
N THR A 82 -9.87 -3.79 -8.30
CA THR A 82 -9.86 -3.17 -9.63
C THR A 82 -9.21 -1.77 -9.69
N PRO A 83 -9.59 -0.78 -8.87
CA PRO A 83 -8.99 0.55 -8.98
C PRO A 83 -7.51 0.58 -8.56
N VAL A 84 -7.08 -0.35 -7.69
CA VAL A 84 -5.67 -0.52 -7.34
C VAL A 84 -4.88 -1.12 -8.50
N LYS A 85 -5.46 -2.12 -9.19
CA LYS A 85 -4.86 -2.71 -10.39
C LYS A 85 -4.69 -1.68 -11.50
N GLU A 86 -5.74 -0.92 -11.79
CA GLU A 86 -5.74 0.14 -12.79
C GLU A 86 -4.71 1.23 -12.47
N LEU A 87 -4.63 1.64 -11.19
CA LEU A 87 -3.64 2.62 -10.75
C LEU A 87 -2.20 2.11 -10.91
N LEU A 88 -1.93 0.85 -10.54
CA LEU A 88 -0.60 0.27 -10.70
C LEU A 88 -0.26 0.11 -12.19
N ASN A 89 -1.17 -0.41 -13.01
CA ASN A 89 -0.98 -0.55 -14.45
C ASN A 89 -0.71 0.79 -15.13
N LEU A 90 -1.38 1.87 -14.71
CA LEU A 90 -1.16 3.21 -15.23
C LEU A 90 0.27 3.73 -14.99
N HIS A 91 0.89 3.34 -13.88
CA HIS A 91 2.20 3.87 -13.48
C HIS A 91 3.36 2.94 -13.82
N PHE A 92 3.18 1.64 -13.64
CA PHE A 92 4.22 0.65 -13.90
C PHE A 92 4.04 -0.05 -15.25
N GLY A 93 2.89 0.04 -15.90
CA GLY A 93 2.60 -0.79 -17.07
C GLY A 93 2.23 -2.22 -16.67
N ASN A 94 1.64 -2.95 -17.62
CA ASN A 94 1.04 -4.28 -17.37
C ASN A 94 2.09 -5.39 -17.21
N ASP A 95 3.32 -5.17 -17.68
CA ASP A 95 4.44 -6.12 -17.72
C ASP A 95 5.36 -6.02 -16.50
N ARG A 96 5.25 -4.96 -15.69
CA ARG A 96 6.12 -4.69 -14.54
C ARG A 96 5.42 -4.77 -13.20
N ILE A 97 4.34 -5.57 -13.13
CA ILE A 97 3.64 -5.86 -11.87
C ILE A 97 3.62 -7.36 -11.66
N ILE A 98 4.09 -7.79 -10.49
CA ILE A 98 4.03 -9.19 -10.05
C ILE A 98 3.11 -9.23 -8.83
N SER A 99 1.96 -9.88 -8.99
CA SER A 99 0.99 -10.08 -7.91
C SER A 99 -0.01 -11.17 -8.32
N HIS A 100 -0.59 -11.85 -7.33
CA HIS A 100 -1.64 -12.84 -7.60
C HIS A 100 -2.86 -12.14 -8.24
N TYR A 101 -3.50 -12.78 -9.23
CA TYR A 101 -4.59 -12.19 -10.03
C TYR A 101 -4.22 -10.97 -10.90
N PHE A 102 -2.93 -10.70 -11.16
CA PHE A 102 -2.51 -9.87 -12.29
C PHE A 102 -2.15 -10.78 -13.46
N THR A 103 -2.59 -10.44 -14.67
CA THR A 103 -2.26 -11.18 -15.88
C THR A 103 -0.91 -10.70 -16.39
N THR A 104 0.19 -11.11 -15.77
CA THR A 104 1.52 -10.73 -16.22
C THR A 104 1.96 -11.67 -17.34
N ALA A 105 1.99 -11.19 -18.58
CA ALA A 105 2.73 -11.86 -19.65
C ALA A 105 4.21 -11.50 -19.49
N PHE A 106 4.92 -12.21 -18.62
CA PHE A 106 6.37 -12.11 -18.57
C PHE A 106 6.91 -12.72 -19.87
N GLN A 107 7.40 -11.89 -20.78
CA GLN A 107 8.19 -12.40 -21.90
C GLN A 107 9.65 -12.51 -21.44
N PRO A 108 10.30 -13.67 -21.64
CA PRO A 108 11.67 -13.92 -21.18
C PRO A 108 12.72 -13.04 -21.88
#